data_AF-A0AB36BLH5-F1
#
_entry.id   AF-A0AB36BLH5-F1
#
_cell.length_a   1.000
_cell.length_b   1.000
_cell.length_c   1.000
_cell.angle_alpha   90.00
_cell.angle_beta   90.00
_cell.angle_gamma   90.00
#
_symmetry.space_group_name_H-M   'P 1'
#
loop_
_entity.id
_entity.type
_entity.pdbx_description
1 polymer ?
#
loop_
_entity_poly.entity_id
_entity_poly.type
_entity_poly.pdbx_seq_one_letter_code
_entity_poly.pdbx_strand_id
1 'polypeptide(L)'
;MASQLTSSFASSLTRKLATPKGISGAPFRVLPSGRRTSSFTVKAIQSEKPTYQVVQPINGDPFIGSLETPITSSPLIAWYLSNLPAYRTAVNPLLRGIEVGLAHGFLLVGPFVKTGPLRNTEIAGPAGSLAAAGLVVILSITLTIYGIASFKEGEPSTAPSLTLTGRKKVPDQLQTAEGWAKFTGGFFFGGISGVTWAYFLLYVLDLPYFVK
;
A
#
# COMPACT_ATOMS: atom_id res chain seq x y z
N MET A 1 -8.99 -48.65 -37.01
CA MET A 1 -8.25 -47.41 -37.32
C MET A 1 -6.99 -47.36 -36.45
N ALA A 2 -5.89 -46.90 -37.01
CA ALA A 2 -4.52 -47.32 -36.72
C ALA A 2 -3.85 -46.68 -35.47
N SER A 3 -3.08 -47.52 -34.77
CA SER A 3 -1.78 -47.32 -34.08
C SER A 3 -1.37 -46.00 -33.41
N GLN A 4 -1.16 -46.10 -32.09
CA GLN A 4 -0.02 -45.62 -31.26
C GLN A 4 1.00 -44.66 -31.92
N LEU A 5 1.22 -43.48 -31.31
CA LEU A 5 2.48 -42.72 -31.39
C LEU A 5 2.75 -41.95 -30.09
N THR A 6 3.68 -42.49 -29.28
CA THR A 6 4.50 -41.79 -28.29
C THR A 6 5.50 -40.87 -28.97
N SER A 7 5.67 -39.62 -28.49
CA SER A 7 6.83 -38.79 -28.84
C SER A 7 7.42 -38.12 -27.59
N SER A 8 8.71 -38.37 -27.43
CA SER A 8 9.63 -37.80 -26.46
C SER A 8 10.18 -36.49 -27.02
N PHE A 9 10.18 -35.42 -26.22
CA PHE A 9 10.96 -34.23 -26.50
C PHE A 9 11.97 -34.00 -25.38
N ALA A 10 13.18 -34.50 -25.60
CA ALA A 10 14.38 -34.05 -24.92
C ALA A 10 14.88 -32.78 -25.61
N SER A 11 15.03 -31.67 -24.87
CA SER A 11 15.78 -30.50 -25.33
C SER A 11 16.98 -30.27 -24.42
N SER A 12 18.15 -30.59 -24.97
CA SER A 12 19.47 -30.33 -24.42
C SER A 12 19.79 -28.83 -24.53
N LEU A 13 19.97 -28.15 -23.40
CA LEU A 13 20.60 -26.82 -23.34
C LEU A 13 21.89 -26.90 -22.52
N THR A 14 22.94 -27.39 -23.18
CA THR A 14 24.33 -27.27 -22.72
C THR A 14 24.78 -25.81 -22.80
N ARG A 15 24.66 -25.06 -21.70
CA ARG A 15 25.32 -23.75 -21.57
C ARG A 15 26.74 -23.97 -21.04
N LYS A 16 27.72 -23.87 -21.95
CA LYS A 16 29.17 -23.90 -21.65
C LYS A 16 29.52 -22.71 -20.76
N LEU A 17 29.96 -22.96 -19.52
CA LEU A 17 30.54 -21.95 -18.64
C LEU A 17 32.05 -21.90 -18.90
N ALA A 18 32.54 -20.76 -19.38
CA ALA A 18 33.94 -20.52 -19.65
C ALA A 18 34.72 -20.36 -18.33
N THR A 19 35.81 -21.11 -18.18
CA THR A 19 36.77 -20.99 -17.07
C THR A 19 37.93 -20.06 -17.47
N PRO A 20 38.29 -19.04 -16.68
CA PRO A 20 39.50 -18.26 -16.94
C PRO A 20 40.76 -19.10 -16.69
N LYS A 21 41.75 -18.93 -17.58
CA LYS A 21 43.07 -19.56 -17.53
C LYS A 21 43.86 -19.04 -16.32
N GLY A 22 44.28 -19.95 -15.46
CA GLY A 22 45.32 -19.68 -14.47
C GLY A 22 45.27 -20.69 -13.34
N ILE A 23 46.43 -21.22 -12.99
CA ILE A 23 46.74 -22.11 -11.85
C ILE A 23 46.72 -23.61 -12.21
N SER A 24 47.95 -24.11 -12.34
CA SER A 24 48.34 -25.51 -12.43
C SER A 24 48.03 -26.25 -11.12
N GLY A 25 47.36 -27.40 -11.21
CA GLY A 25 47.08 -28.29 -10.08
C GLY A 25 46.27 -29.50 -10.54
N ALA A 26 46.68 -30.71 -10.17
CA ALA A 26 46.12 -31.99 -10.60
C ALA A 26 44.58 -32.09 -10.44
N PRO A 27 43.86 -32.87 -11.28
CA PRO A 27 42.41 -32.98 -11.17
C PRO A 27 42.05 -33.76 -9.90
N PHE A 28 41.54 -33.07 -8.89
CA PHE A 28 40.88 -33.69 -7.75
C PHE A 28 39.62 -34.42 -8.24
N ARG A 29 39.65 -35.74 -8.15
CA ARG A 29 38.53 -36.63 -8.44
C ARG A 29 37.41 -36.37 -7.41
N VAL A 30 36.43 -35.57 -7.77
CA VAL A 30 35.22 -35.36 -6.95
C VAL A 30 34.38 -36.64 -7.02
N LEU A 31 34.47 -37.46 -5.97
CA LEU A 31 33.53 -38.54 -5.70
C LEU A 31 32.14 -37.92 -5.45
N PRO A 32 31.04 -38.49 -5.98
CA PRO A 32 29.70 -38.03 -5.66
C PRO A 32 29.36 -38.50 -4.24
N SER A 33 29.78 -37.72 -3.23
CA SER A 33 29.26 -37.84 -1.88
C SER A 33 27.78 -37.46 -1.93
N GLY A 34 26.91 -38.46 -2.06
CA GLY A 34 25.46 -38.38 -2.01
C GLY A 34 24.94 -37.94 -0.64
N ARG A 35 25.35 -36.77 -0.16
CA ARG A 35 24.79 -36.14 1.03
C ARG A 35 23.56 -35.36 0.58
N ARG A 36 22.44 -36.09 0.42
CA ARG A 36 21.11 -35.47 0.38
C ARG A 36 20.98 -34.64 1.66
N THR A 37 21.03 -33.32 1.53
CA THR A 37 20.57 -32.42 2.58
C THR A 37 19.06 -32.63 2.68
N SER A 38 18.64 -33.52 3.58
CA SER A 38 17.23 -33.64 3.93
C SER A 38 16.82 -32.32 4.58
N SER A 39 16.13 -31.44 3.84
CA SER A 39 15.47 -30.31 4.49
C SER A 39 14.37 -30.91 5.35
N PHE A 40 14.61 -30.95 6.65
CA PHE A 40 13.63 -31.39 7.63
C PHE A 40 12.57 -30.29 7.75
N THR A 41 11.56 -30.36 6.88
CA THR A 41 10.37 -29.52 7.01
C THR A 41 9.51 -30.12 8.11
N VAL A 42 9.60 -29.55 9.32
CA VAL A 42 8.68 -29.87 10.41
C VAL A 42 7.29 -29.45 9.96
N LYS A 43 6.47 -30.43 9.57
CA LYS A 43 5.02 -30.22 9.54
C LYS A 43 4.56 -30.21 10.99
N ALA A 44 4.00 -29.09 11.45
CA ALA A 44 3.38 -29.02 12.76
C ALA A 44 2.36 -30.17 12.87
N ILE A 45 2.50 -30.99 13.92
CA ILE A 45 1.53 -32.02 14.26
C ILE A 45 0.18 -31.33 14.46
N GLN A 46 -0.71 -31.46 13.48
CA GLN A 46 -2.09 -31.05 13.62
C GLN A 46 -2.79 -32.18 14.38
N SER A 47 -3.26 -31.87 15.58
CA SER A 47 -4.07 -32.79 16.39
C SER A 47 -5.29 -33.27 15.60
N GLU A 48 -5.66 -34.55 15.75
CA GLU A 48 -6.73 -35.24 15.00
C GLU A 48 -8.12 -34.58 15.07
N LYS A 49 -8.30 -33.59 15.96
CA LYS A 49 -9.47 -32.70 15.97
C LYS A 49 -9.03 -31.29 15.58
N PRO A 50 -9.50 -30.74 14.44
CA PRO A 50 -9.23 -29.35 14.12
C PRO A 50 -9.99 -28.48 15.13
N THR A 51 -9.25 -28.00 16.14
CA THR A 51 -9.75 -26.94 17.00
C THR A 51 -9.92 -25.70 16.12
N TYR A 52 -11.07 -25.03 16.20
CA TYR A 52 -11.35 -23.86 15.37
C TYR A 52 -10.26 -22.80 15.57
N GLN A 53 -9.44 -22.61 14.54
CA GLN A 53 -8.31 -21.70 14.57
C GLN A 53 -8.66 -20.42 13.81
N VAL A 54 -8.73 -19.32 14.57
CA VAL A 54 -9.13 -18.00 14.10
C VAL A 54 -8.03 -17.30 13.30
N VAL A 55 -6.76 -17.65 13.57
CA VAL A 55 -5.59 -17.08 12.91
C VAL A 55 -5.08 -18.07 11.86
N GLN A 56 -5.08 -17.66 10.60
CA GLN A 56 -4.66 -18.48 9.46
C GLN A 56 -3.50 -17.80 8.71
N PRO A 57 -2.67 -18.56 7.97
CA PRO A 57 -1.68 -17.95 7.09
C PRO A 57 -2.36 -17.14 5.98
N ILE A 58 -1.75 -16.03 5.55
CA ILE A 58 -2.32 -15.15 4.52
C ILE A 58 -2.59 -15.91 3.22
N ASN A 59 -3.84 -15.87 2.75
CA ASN A 59 -4.30 -16.56 1.55
C ASN A 59 -3.95 -18.07 1.52
N GLY A 60 -3.78 -18.70 2.68
CA GLY A 60 -3.37 -20.10 2.79
C GLY A 60 -1.88 -20.39 2.56
N ASP A 61 -1.05 -19.38 2.31
CA ASP A 61 0.41 -19.53 2.11
C ASP A 61 1.20 -19.16 3.38
N PRO A 62 1.79 -20.13 4.09
CA PRO A 62 2.53 -19.88 5.33
C PRO A 62 3.92 -19.29 5.13
N PHE A 63 4.39 -19.11 3.89
CA PHE A 63 5.72 -18.57 3.59
C PHE A 63 5.71 -17.06 3.33
N ILE A 64 4.53 -16.43 3.29
CA ILE A 64 4.37 -14.98 3.20
C ILE A 64 4.29 -14.40 4.62
N GLY A 65 5.05 -13.33 4.89
CA GLY A 65 5.19 -12.72 6.22
C GLY A 65 3.96 -11.92 6.69
N SER A 66 2.78 -12.52 6.71
CA SER A 66 1.55 -11.96 7.29
C SER A 66 0.56 -13.07 7.69
N LEU A 67 -0.37 -12.76 8.60
CA LEU A 67 -1.39 -13.67 9.12
C LEU A 67 -2.79 -13.09 8.91
N GLU A 68 -3.75 -13.94 8.54
CA GLU A 68 -5.17 -13.61 8.57
C GLU A 68 -5.67 -13.69 10.00
N THR A 69 -6.04 -12.54 10.52
CA THR A 69 -6.65 -12.37 11.84
C THR A 69 -8.01 -11.71 11.67
N PRO A 70 -8.89 -11.72 12.69
CA PRO A 70 -10.15 -10.98 12.65
C PRO A 70 -9.98 -9.47 12.43
N ILE A 71 -8.78 -8.93 12.67
CA ILE A 71 -8.46 -7.52 12.44
C ILE A 71 -8.08 -7.28 10.98
N THR A 72 -7.33 -8.21 10.35
CA THR A 72 -6.85 -8.03 8.97
C THR A 72 -7.85 -8.52 7.93
N SER A 73 -8.56 -9.61 8.21
CA SER A 73 -9.38 -10.37 7.24
C SER A 73 -10.83 -10.56 7.69
N SER A 74 -11.40 -9.57 8.39
CA SER A 74 -12.84 -9.55 8.71
C SER A 74 -13.66 -8.96 7.57
N PRO A 75 -14.88 -9.49 7.28
CA PRO A 75 -15.76 -8.95 6.25
C PRO A 75 -16.06 -7.46 6.41
N LEU A 76 -16.24 -6.99 7.65
CA LEU A 76 -16.55 -5.58 7.94
C LEU A 76 -15.35 -4.67 7.65
N ILE A 77 -14.16 -5.07 8.09
CA ILE A 77 -12.93 -4.27 7.91
C ILE A 77 -12.52 -4.28 6.45
N ALA A 78 -12.58 -5.44 5.78
CA ALA A 78 -12.32 -5.54 4.35
C ALA A 78 -13.28 -4.67 3.54
N TRP A 79 -14.57 -4.64 3.89
CA TRP A 79 -15.55 -3.76 3.25
C TRP A 79 -15.24 -2.28 3.51
N TYR A 80 -14.94 -1.90 4.76
CA TYR A 80 -14.61 -0.52 5.11
C TYR A 80 -13.36 -0.02 4.38
N LEU A 81 -12.27 -0.79 4.43
CA LEU A 81 -11.01 -0.44 3.76
C LEU A 81 -11.18 -0.39 2.23
N SER A 82 -11.94 -1.32 1.63
CA SER A 82 -12.15 -1.33 0.18
C SER A 82 -12.93 -0.12 -0.34
N ASN A 83 -13.77 0.50 0.51
CA ASN A 83 -14.56 1.67 0.14
C ASN A 83 -13.83 3.00 0.38
N LEU A 84 -12.76 3.00 1.19
CA LEU A 84 -11.95 4.19 1.43
C LEU A 84 -11.26 4.68 0.14
N PRO A 85 -11.07 6.00 -0.02
CA PRO A 85 -10.44 6.58 -1.20
C PRO A 85 -9.03 6.04 -1.43
N ALA A 86 -8.30 5.66 -0.38
CA ALA A 86 -6.96 5.08 -0.48
C ALA A 86 -6.91 3.78 -1.31
N TYR A 87 -7.92 2.90 -1.17
CA TYR A 87 -7.94 1.59 -1.82
C TYR A 87 -8.88 1.49 -3.03
N ARG A 88 -9.51 2.62 -3.42
CA ARG A 88 -10.45 2.68 -4.55
C ARG A 88 -9.75 2.72 -5.91
N THR A 89 -8.96 1.69 -6.22
CA THR A 89 -8.04 1.62 -7.37
C THR A 89 -8.63 1.90 -8.77
N ALA A 90 -9.95 1.79 -8.93
CA ALA A 90 -10.63 1.98 -10.22
C ALA A 90 -11.02 3.44 -10.51
N VAL A 91 -10.91 4.34 -9.52
CA VAL A 91 -11.34 5.74 -9.65
C VAL A 91 -10.14 6.66 -9.90
N ASN A 92 -10.36 7.76 -10.60
CA ASN A 92 -9.34 8.78 -10.83
C ASN A 92 -8.67 9.22 -9.51
N PRO A 93 -7.33 9.17 -9.39
CA PRO A 93 -6.59 9.62 -8.23
C PRO A 93 -6.94 11.04 -7.74
N LEU A 94 -7.34 11.93 -8.65
CA LEU A 94 -7.75 13.30 -8.30
C LEU A 94 -8.91 13.32 -7.30
N LEU A 95 -9.97 12.56 -7.57
CA LEU A 95 -11.17 12.53 -6.71
C LEU A 95 -10.85 11.92 -5.35
N ARG A 96 -9.97 10.91 -5.32
CA ARG A 96 -9.47 10.33 -4.08
C ARG A 96 -8.69 11.37 -3.26
N GLY A 97 -7.83 12.14 -3.93
CA GLY A 97 -7.09 13.24 -3.34
C GLY A 97 -8.02 14.28 -2.71
N ILE A 98 -9.10 14.65 -3.38
CA ILE A 98 -10.10 15.59 -2.85
C ILE A 98 -10.75 15.04 -1.58
N GLU A 99 -11.22 13.80 -1.59
CA GLU A 99 -11.88 13.19 -0.42
C GLU A 99 -10.93 13.10 0.79
N VAL A 100 -9.68 12.67 0.55
CA VAL A 100 -8.64 12.61 1.58
C VAL A 100 -8.29 14.01 2.08
N GLY A 101 -8.07 14.98 1.18
CA GLY A 101 -7.76 16.35 1.52
C GLY A 101 -8.86 17.00 2.34
N LEU A 102 -10.12 16.84 1.95
CA LEU A 102 -11.27 17.41 2.65
C LEU A 102 -11.39 16.85 4.07
N ALA A 103 -11.29 15.52 4.23
CA ALA A 103 -11.34 14.90 5.54
C ALA A 103 -10.21 15.37 6.47
N HIS A 104 -8.97 15.44 5.97
CA HIS A 104 -7.82 15.86 6.78
C HIS A 104 -7.83 17.37 7.04
N GLY A 105 -8.20 18.19 6.05
CA GLY A 105 -8.33 19.63 6.21
C GLY A 105 -9.37 19.99 7.25
N PHE A 106 -10.53 19.33 7.23
CA PHE A 106 -11.57 19.51 8.24
C PHE A 106 -11.11 19.07 9.64
N LEU A 107 -10.43 17.92 9.74
CA LEU A 107 -9.93 17.38 11.00
C LEU A 107 -8.93 18.31 11.69
N LEU A 108 -7.99 18.88 10.92
CA LEU A 108 -6.86 19.65 11.46
C LEU A 108 -7.28 20.97 12.12
N VAL A 109 -8.38 21.58 11.68
CA VAL A 109 -8.85 22.87 12.24
C VAL A 109 -9.17 22.74 13.74
N GLY A 110 -9.76 21.62 14.17
CA GLY A 110 -10.18 21.43 15.56
C GLY A 110 -9.03 21.60 16.57
N PRO A 111 -7.94 20.81 16.47
CA PRO A 111 -6.79 20.95 17.35
C PRO A 111 -6.13 22.34 17.29
N PHE A 112 -5.96 22.92 16.10
CA PHE A 112 -5.29 24.23 15.97
C PHE A 112 -6.09 25.39 16.58
N VAL A 113 -7.42 25.35 16.48
CA VAL A 113 -8.29 26.36 17.10
C VAL A 113 -8.33 26.18 18.61
N LYS A 114 -8.57 24.95 19.10
CA LYS A 114 -8.81 24.70 20.54
C LYS A 114 -7.54 24.64 21.38
N THR A 115 -6.47 24.07 20.83
CA THR A 115 -5.19 23.89 21.56
C THR A 115 -4.09 24.82 21.07
N GLY A 116 -4.42 25.74 20.16
CA GLY A 116 -3.48 26.73 19.63
C GLY A 116 -2.95 27.69 20.70
N PRO A 117 -1.83 28.39 20.41
CA PRO A 117 -1.24 29.37 21.32
C PRO A 117 -2.15 30.59 21.53
N LEU A 118 -2.98 30.91 20.55
CA LEU A 118 -3.92 32.03 20.57
C LEU A 118 -5.35 31.63 20.97
N ARG A 119 -5.55 30.44 21.55
CA ARG A 119 -6.89 29.91 21.90
C ARG A 119 -7.71 30.80 22.84
N ASN A 120 -7.06 31.61 23.67
CA ASN A 120 -7.72 32.47 24.66
C ASN A 120 -8.03 33.88 24.12
N THR A 121 -7.78 34.14 22.83
CA THR A 121 -8.05 35.44 22.21
C THR A 121 -9.24 35.34 21.27
N GLU A 122 -9.86 36.49 20.99
CA GLU A 122 -10.98 36.60 20.05
C GLU A 122 -10.58 36.22 18.61
N ILE A 123 -9.27 36.10 18.32
CA ILE A 123 -8.70 35.76 17.01
C ILE A 123 -8.32 34.26 16.94
N ALA A 124 -8.70 33.44 17.91
CA ALA A 124 -8.40 32.00 17.94
C ALA A 124 -8.83 31.26 16.65
N GLY A 125 -9.97 31.67 16.08
CA GLY A 125 -10.52 31.08 14.86
C GLY A 125 -9.69 31.30 13.62
N PRO A 126 -9.54 32.56 13.18
CA PRO A 126 -8.71 32.90 12.03
C PRO A 126 -7.28 32.37 12.18
N ALA A 127 -6.69 32.47 13.38
CA ALA A 127 -5.34 31.98 13.63
C ALA A 127 -5.24 30.45 13.50
N GLY A 128 -6.18 29.70 14.06
CA GLY A 128 -6.20 28.24 14.01
C GLY A 128 -6.44 27.71 12.59
N SER A 129 -7.36 28.32 11.84
CA SER A 129 -7.62 27.95 10.44
C SER A 129 -6.45 28.29 9.53
N LEU A 130 -5.76 29.41 9.74
CA LEU A 130 -4.57 29.77 8.96
C LEU A 130 -3.39 28.83 9.25
N ALA A 131 -3.20 28.43 10.51
CA ALA A 131 -2.22 27.41 10.87
C ALA A 131 -2.52 26.05 10.24
N ALA A 132 -3.78 25.62 10.25
CA ALA A 132 -4.22 24.39 9.60
C ALA A 132 -4.01 24.42 8.07
N ALA A 133 -4.33 25.54 7.42
CA ALA A 133 -4.06 25.74 5.99
C ALA A 133 -2.56 25.67 5.67
N GLY A 134 -1.72 26.28 6.52
CA GLY A 134 -0.26 26.18 6.41
C GLY A 134 0.24 24.73 6.51
N LEU A 135 -0.31 23.94 7.42
CA LEU A 135 0.03 22.51 7.54
C LEU A 135 -0.38 21.72 6.28
N VAL A 136 -1.56 21.99 5.72
CA VAL A 136 -2.01 21.37 4.46
C VAL A 136 -1.06 21.71 3.30
N VAL A 137 -0.57 22.94 3.22
CA VAL A 137 0.43 23.35 2.21
C VAL A 137 1.72 22.55 2.38
N ILE A 138 2.25 22.45 3.61
CA ILE A 138 3.46 21.69 3.91
C ILE A 138 3.27 20.22 3.52
N LEU A 139 2.15 19.61 3.91
CA LEU A 139 1.83 18.23 3.55
C LEU A 139 1.76 18.05 2.02
N SER A 140 1.12 18.97 1.31
CA SER A 140 1.03 18.93 -0.16
C SER A 140 2.42 18.97 -0.82
N ILE A 141 3.34 19.77 -0.28
CA ILE A 141 4.74 19.81 -0.75
C ILE A 141 5.44 18.47 -0.46
N THR A 142 5.29 17.91 0.75
CA THR A 142 5.91 16.62 1.08
C THR A 142 5.41 15.49 0.18
N LEU A 143 4.11 15.47 -0.14
CA LEU A 143 3.53 14.52 -1.08
C LEU A 143 4.08 14.73 -2.49
N THR A 144 4.31 15.99 -2.90
CA THR A 144 4.88 16.30 -4.22
C THR A 144 6.33 15.81 -4.32
N ILE A 145 7.14 16.05 -3.29
CA ILE A 145 8.52 15.55 -3.22
C ILE A 145 8.53 14.02 -3.24
N TYR A 146 7.62 13.35 -2.52
CA TYR A 146 7.47 11.90 -2.58
C TYR A 146 7.16 11.42 -4.00
N GLY A 147 6.27 12.12 -4.72
CA GLY A 147 5.94 11.77 -6.10
C GLY A 147 7.15 11.81 -7.04
N ILE A 148 7.94 12.88 -6.93
CA ILE A 148 9.16 13.09 -7.73
C ILE A 148 10.24 12.05 -7.39
N ALA A 149 10.40 11.72 -6.10
CA ALA A 149 11.42 10.76 -5.66
C ALA A 149 11.04 9.30 -5.96
N SER A 150 9.75 8.97 -5.96
CA SER A 150 9.27 7.58 -6.04
C SER A 150 8.89 7.15 -7.46
N PHE A 151 8.42 8.06 -8.31
CA PHE A 151 7.91 7.73 -9.64
C PHE A 151 8.70 8.46 -10.73
N LYS A 152 9.15 7.70 -11.73
CA LYS A 152 9.75 8.24 -12.95
C LYS A 152 8.69 8.37 -14.04
N GLU A 153 8.85 9.37 -14.90
CA GLU A 153 7.96 9.56 -16.04
C GLU A 153 8.07 8.37 -17.02
N GLY A 154 6.93 7.79 -17.39
CA GLY A 154 6.86 6.67 -18.35
C GLY A 154 6.91 5.26 -17.74
N GLU A 155 7.15 5.12 -16.43
CA GLU A 155 7.11 3.80 -15.77
C GLU A 155 5.65 3.32 -15.57
N PRO A 156 5.36 2.03 -15.81
CA PRO A 156 4.05 1.46 -15.50
C PRO A 156 3.80 1.45 -14.00
N SER A 157 2.52 1.44 -13.61
CA SER A 157 2.12 1.44 -12.20
C SER A 157 2.77 0.29 -11.41
N THR A 158 3.40 0.62 -10.28
CA THR A 158 4.02 -0.35 -9.36
C THR A 158 3.01 -1.08 -8.46
N ALA A 159 1.72 -0.76 -8.60
CA ALA A 159 0.67 -1.38 -7.80
C ALA A 159 0.46 -2.87 -8.17
N PRO A 160 0.08 -3.71 -7.19
CA PRO A 160 -0.21 -5.12 -7.45
C PRO A 160 -1.36 -5.26 -8.46
N SER A 161 -1.08 -5.96 -9.56
CA SER A 161 -2.04 -6.26 -10.63
C SER A 161 -2.82 -7.56 -10.39
N LEU A 162 -2.74 -8.12 -9.19
CA LEU A 162 -3.46 -9.34 -8.79
C LEU A 162 -4.32 -9.05 -7.56
N THR A 163 -5.54 -9.57 -7.59
CA THR A 163 -6.40 -9.65 -6.40
C THR A 163 -6.00 -10.84 -5.53
N LEU A 164 -6.48 -10.86 -4.28
CA LEU A 164 -6.26 -11.98 -3.35
C LEU A 164 -6.76 -13.32 -3.91
N THR A 165 -7.80 -13.30 -4.76
CA THR A 165 -8.33 -14.49 -5.45
C THR A 165 -7.58 -14.85 -6.74
N GLY A 166 -6.45 -14.20 -7.02
CA GLY A 166 -5.63 -14.46 -8.21
C GLY A 166 -6.16 -13.82 -9.51
N ARG A 167 -7.28 -13.08 -9.48
CA ARG A 167 -7.79 -12.37 -10.66
C ARG A 167 -6.85 -11.23 -11.03
N LYS A 168 -6.51 -11.11 -12.32
CA LYS A 168 -5.82 -9.94 -12.89
C LYS A 168 -6.67 -8.68 -12.71
N LYS A 169 -6.08 -7.66 -12.12
CA LYS A 169 -6.67 -6.36 -11.79
C LYS A 169 -5.87 -5.28 -12.50
N VAL A 170 -6.56 -4.25 -12.98
CA VAL A 170 -5.90 -3.04 -13.49
C VAL A 170 -5.06 -2.44 -12.36
N PRO A 171 -3.74 -2.28 -12.55
CA PRO A 171 -2.87 -1.72 -11.51
C PRO A 171 -3.31 -0.29 -11.21
N ASP A 172 -3.20 0.11 -9.94
CA ASP A 172 -3.68 1.41 -9.49
C ASP A 172 -2.95 2.55 -10.19
N GLN A 173 -3.69 3.40 -10.90
CA GLN A 173 -3.13 4.57 -11.58
C GLN A 173 -2.49 5.56 -10.60
N LEU A 174 -2.82 5.49 -9.30
CA LEU A 174 -2.19 6.31 -8.26
C LEU A 174 -0.67 6.13 -8.19
N GLN A 175 -0.16 4.91 -8.44
CA GLN A 175 1.27 4.58 -8.36
C GLN A 175 1.99 4.89 -9.69
N THR A 176 1.64 6.01 -10.32
CA THR A 176 2.29 6.56 -11.52
C THR A 176 2.62 8.02 -11.27
N ALA A 177 3.62 8.58 -11.96
CA ALA A 177 3.99 9.99 -11.78
C ALA A 177 2.80 10.94 -12.05
N GLU A 178 2.06 10.70 -13.14
CA GLU A 178 0.88 11.50 -13.51
C GLU A 178 -0.27 11.32 -12.52
N GLY A 179 -0.54 10.08 -12.09
CA GLY A 179 -1.61 9.79 -11.13
C GLY A 179 -1.33 10.37 -9.75
N TRP A 180 -0.07 10.33 -9.30
CA TRP A 180 0.34 10.92 -8.04
C TRP A 180 0.23 12.45 -8.08
N ALA A 181 0.65 13.10 -9.17
CA ALA A 181 0.48 14.55 -9.34
C ALA A 181 -1.00 14.98 -9.30
N LYS A 182 -1.90 14.20 -9.92
CA LYS A 182 -3.35 14.42 -9.83
C LYS A 182 -3.87 14.27 -8.41
N PHE A 183 -3.36 13.28 -7.67
CA PHE A 183 -3.70 13.06 -6.27
C PHE A 183 -3.23 14.20 -5.37
N THR A 184 -1.99 14.69 -5.52
CA THR A 184 -1.48 15.81 -4.71
C THR A 184 -2.24 17.10 -4.99
N GLY A 185 -2.58 17.38 -6.26
CA GLY A 185 -3.43 18.50 -6.62
C GLY A 185 -4.83 18.41 -6.01
N GLY A 186 -5.43 17.21 -6.02
CA GLY A 186 -6.70 16.93 -5.35
C GLY A 186 -6.62 17.11 -3.83
N PHE A 187 -5.54 16.64 -3.19
CA PHE A 187 -5.31 16.78 -1.75
C PHE A 187 -5.17 18.25 -1.34
N PHE A 188 -4.43 19.05 -2.09
CA PHE A 188 -4.28 20.48 -1.83
C PHE A 188 -5.62 21.21 -1.91
N PHE A 189 -6.36 21.02 -3.01
CA PHE A 189 -7.67 21.65 -3.19
C PHE A 189 -8.69 21.19 -2.14
N GLY A 190 -8.74 19.88 -1.88
CA GLY A 190 -9.57 19.29 -0.82
C GLY A 190 -9.21 19.80 0.57
N GLY A 191 -7.93 19.94 0.88
CA GLY A 191 -7.44 20.39 2.17
C GLY A 191 -7.82 21.84 2.48
N ILE A 192 -7.58 22.76 1.55
CA ILE A 192 -7.94 24.18 1.73
C ILE A 192 -9.46 24.36 1.79
N SER A 193 -10.22 23.63 0.95
CA SER A 193 -11.69 23.65 1.02
C SER A 193 -12.22 23.07 2.33
N GLY A 194 -11.63 21.98 2.84
CA GLY A 194 -11.98 21.39 4.14
C GLY A 194 -11.71 22.32 5.33
N VAL A 195 -10.58 23.03 5.32
CA VAL A 195 -10.25 24.05 6.34
C VAL A 195 -11.25 25.22 6.29
N THR A 196 -11.58 25.68 5.08
CA THR A 196 -12.56 26.76 4.88
C THR A 196 -13.96 26.36 5.35
N TRP A 197 -14.36 25.12 5.08
CA TRP A 197 -15.64 24.57 5.53
C TRP A 197 -15.71 24.44 7.05
N ALA A 198 -14.64 23.96 7.70
CA ALA A 198 -14.55 23.91 9.16
C ALA A 198 -14.65 25.31 9.78
N TYR A 199 -13.96 26.31 9.22
CA TYR A 199 -14.06 27.70 9.66
C TYR A 199 -15.49 28.24 9.51
N PHE A 200 -16.13 27.98 8.37
CA PHE A 200 -17.51 28.41 8.13
C PHE A 200 -18.50 27.80 9.14
N LEU A 201 -18.39 26.50 9.44
CA LEU A 201 -19.25 25.84 10.41
C LEU A 201 -19.05 26.35 11.84
N LEU A 202 -17.81 26.70 12.21
CA LEU A 202 -17.49 27.18 13.55
C LEU A 202 -17.85 28.64 13.79
N TYR A 203 -17.71 29.52 12.78
CA TYR A 203 -17.81 30.97 12.96
C TYR A 203 -18.97 31.64 12.22
N VAL A 204 -19.63 30.97 11.27
CA VAL A 204 -20.78 31.54 10.53
C VAL A 204 -22.09 30.88 10.95
N LEU A 205 -22.11 29.54 11.00
CA LEU A 205 -23.31 28.79 11.40
C LEU A 205 -23.46 28.72 12.94
N ASP A 206 -22.40 29.07 13.67
CA ASP A 206 -22.36 29.29 15.13
C ASP A 206 -23.06 28.17 15.94
N LEU A 207 -22.93 26.94 15.44
CA LEU A 207 -23.55 25.75 16.01
C LEU A 207 -23.01 25.49 17.42
N PRO A 208 -23.80 24.90 18.34
CA PRO A 208 -23.41 24.65 19.73
C PRO A 208 -22.38 23.50 19.82
N TYR A 209 -21.20 23.72 19.27
CA TYR A 209 -20.07 22.82 19.34
C TYR A 209 -19.22 23.15 20.55
N PHE A 210 -18.61 22.12 21.15
CA PHE A 210 -17.75 22.19 22.33
C PHE A 210 -16.39 22.87 22.07
N VAL A 211 -16.32 23.70 21.02
CA VAL A 211 -15.14 24.43 20.53
C VAL A 211 -15.22 25.91 20.93
N LYS A 212 -16.42 26.42 21.28
CA LYS A 212 -16.59 27.68 22.02
C LYS A 212 -16.19 27.54 23.48
#